data_AF-A0A645G3X9-F1
#
_entry.id   AF-A0A645G3X9-F1
#
_cell.length_a   1.000
_cell.length_b   1.000
_cell.length_c   1.000
_cell.angle_alpha   90.00
_cell.angle_beta   90.00
_cell.angle_gamma   90.00
#
_symmetry.space_group_name_H-M   'P 1'
#
loop_
_entity.id
_entity.type
_entity.pdbx_description
1 polymer ?
#
loop_
_entity_poly.entity_id
_entity_poly.type
_entity_poly.pdbx_seq_one_letter_code
_entity_poly.pdbx_strand_id
1 'polypeptide(L)'
;MKAKSGRCAILFPHGVLFRNEELAMREKLVAHDVVECVLGLGPNLFYNSPMEACVVICRMNKPKERRNKVLFINAVNEVTRERAQSFLTDDHIQRIVDAYQAFGDEDGFARVVGNDEIREKASNLSIPLYVRAENGNGNGNGATETVSLKQAIANWQESSMALRESMDGLFEVLEDARVMGGGK
;
A
#
# COMPACT_ATOMS: atom_id res chain seq x y z
N MET A 1 4.04 -29.90 3.50
CA MET A 1 2.95 -29.76 4.50
C MET A 1 2.09 -31.02 4.49
N LYS A 2 1.50 -31.42 5.63
CA LYS A 2 0.54 -32.54 5.66
C LYS A 2 -0.69 -32.20 4.81
N ALA A 3 -1.09 -33.08 3.89
CA ALA A 3 -2.13 -32.79 2.90
C ALA A 3 -3.51 -32.44 3.51
N LYS A 4 -3.87 -33.02 4.66
CA LYS A 4 -5.22 -32.86 5.25
C LYS A 4 -5.33 -31.81 6.35
N SER A 5 -4.23 -31.45 7.01
CA SER A 5 -4.22 -30.56 8.19
C SER A 5 -3.03 -29.60 8.25
N GLY A 6 -2.21 -29.56 7.20
CA GLY A 6 -1.02 -28.71 7.16
C GLY A 6 -1.38 -27.24 7.23
N ARG A 7 -0.68 -26.54 8.11
CA ARG A 7 -0.68 -25.08 8.24
C ARG A 7 0.77 -24.61 8.32
N CYS A 8 1.07 -23.44 7.77
CA CYS A 8 2.32 -22.76 8.01
C CYS A 8 2.08 -21.25 8.06
N ALA A 9 2.91 -20.55 8.84
CA ALA A 9 3.03 -19.10 8.81
C ALA A 9 4.48 -18.81 8.44
N ILE A 10 4.69 -17.99 7.42
CA ILE A 10 6.03 -17.69 6.90
C ILE A 10 6.19 -16.18 6.89
N LEU A 11 7.28 -15.71 7.49
CA LEU A 11 7.68 -14.31 7.47
C LEU A 11 8.45 -14.03 6.18
N PHE A 12 8.06 -12.98 5.46
CA PHE A 12 8.68 -12.53 4.23
C PHE A 12 8.85 -11.00 4.21
N PRO A 13 9.79 -10.48 3.39
CA PRO A 13 9.71 -9.11 2.90
C PRO A 13 8.49 -8.94 1.99
N HIS A 14 7.96 -7.72 1.86
CA HIS A 14 6.77 -7.44 1.03
C HIS A 14 6.93 -7.78 -0.46
N GLY A 15 8.15 -7.86 -0.98
CA GLY A 15 8.41 -8.12 -2.40
C GLY A 15 7.71 -9.38 -2.93
N VAL A 16 7.63 -10.43 -2.12
CA VAL A 16 6.99 -11.71 -2.53
C VAL A 16 5.51 -11.56 -2.86
N LEU A 17 4.86 -10.47 -2.43
CA LEU A 17 3.45 -10.21 -2.65
C LEU A 17 3.14 -9.66 -4.05
N PHE A 18 4.11 -9.07 -4.74
CA PHE A 18 3.87 -8.34 -5.99
C PHE A 18 4.93 -8.46 -7.07
N ARG A 19 6.17 -8.88 -6.75
CA ARG A 19 7.25 -9.00 -7.73
C ARG A 19 6.95 -10.06 -8.80
N ASN A 20 7.41 -9.78 -10.03
CA ASN A 20 7.09 -10.59 -11.19
C ASN A 20 7.77 -11.97 -11.14
N GLU A 21 8.94 -12.05 -10.53
CA GLU A 21 9.73 -13.27 -10.36
C GLU A 21 8.96 -14.34 -9.57
N GLU A 22 8.18 -13.94 -8.57
CA GLU A 22 7.33 -14.82 -7.76
C GLU A 22 5.88 -14.94 -8.26
N LEU A 23 5.53 -14.34 -9.40
CA LEU A 23 4.15 -14.32 -9.91
C LEU A 23 3.59 -15.74 -10.11
N ALA A 24 4.32 -16.60 -10.81
CA ALA A 24 3.88 -17.97 -11.08
C ALA A 24 3.68 -18.80 -9.80
N MET A 25 4.40 -18.48 -8.72
CA MET A 25 4.20 -19.10 -7.41
C MET A 25 2.92 -18.57 -6.76
N ARG A 26 2.71 -17.25 -6.73
CA ARG A 26 1.50 -16.62 -6.18
C ARG A 26 0.24 -17.12 -6.88
N GLU A 27 0.24 -17.17 -8.21
CA GLU A 27 -0.87 -17.69 -9.00
C GLU A 27 -1.25 -19.12 -8.59
N LYS A 28 -0.27 -20.00 -8.43
CA LYS A 28 -0.50 -21.38 -7.97
C LYS A 28 -1.05 -21.41 -6.54
N LEU A 29 -0.50 -20.62 -5.63
CA LEU A 29 -0.95 -20.59 -4.24
C LEU A 29 -2.40 -20.10 -4.12
N VAL A 30 -2.79 -19.09 -4.90
CA VAL A 30 -4.17 -18.58 -4.97
C VAL A 30 -5.08 -19.57 -5.69
N ALA A 31 -4.61 -20.19 -6.78
CA ALA A 31 -5.38 -21.18 -7.53
C ALA A 31 -5.71 -22.43 -6.71
N HIS A 32 -4.75 -22.89 -5.89
CA HIS A 32 -4.93 -24.01 -4.97
C HIS A 32 -5.66 -23.65 -3.67
N ASP A 33 -6.10 -22.40 -3.51
CA ASP A 33 -6.79 -21.90 -2.32
C ASP A 33 -6.03 -22.17 -1.01
N VAL A 34 -4.69 -22.07 -1.03
CA VAL A 34 -3.87 -22.38 0.15
C VAL A 34 -3.52 -21.15 0.98
N VAL A 35 -3.48 -19.95 0.39
CA VAL A 35 -3.20 -18.70 1.12
C VAL A 35 -4.42 -18.33 1.95
N GLU A 36 -4.36 -18.42 3.28
CA GLU A 36 -5.47 -18.10 4.16
C GLU A 36 -5.45 -16.64 4.62
N CYS A 37 -4.27 -16.10 4.91
CA CYS A 37 -4.13 -14.74 5.37
C CYS A 37 -2.79 -14.13 4.93
N VAL A 38 -2.80 -12.84 4.62
CA VAL A 38 -1.63 -11.99 4.42
C VAL A 38 -1.68 -10.89 5.47
N LEU A 39 -0.76 -10.93 6.43
CA LEU A 39 -0.64 -9.98 7.54
C LEU A 39 0.55 -9.06 7.28
N GLY A 40 0.31 -7.75 7.22
CA GLY A 40 1.38 -6.74 7.17
C GLY A 40 1.76 -6.29 8.57
N LEU A 41 3.05 -6.16 8.82
CA LEU A 41 3.62 -5.74 10.10
C LEU A 41 4.40 -4.44 9.93
N GLY A 42 4.41 -3.64 10.99
CA GLY A 42 5.09 -2.35 11.00
C GLY A 42 6.62 -2.43 10.88
N PRO A 43 7.27 -1.29 10.62
CA PRO A 43 8.72 -1.21 10.45
C PRO A 43 9.47 -1.36 11.78
N ASN A 44 10.77 -1.65 11.69
CA ASN A 44 11.71 -1.75 12.82
C ASN A 44 11.41 -2.85 13.85
N LEU A 45 10.65 -3.88 13.49
CA LEU A 45 10.44 -5.06 14.34
C LEU A 45 11.66 -5.99 14.41
N PHE A 46 12.56 -5.91 13.43
CA PHE A 46 13.75 -6.76 13.35
C PHE A 46 15.00 -5.96 13.70
N TYR A 47 15.79 -6.48 14.64
CA TYR A 47 17.00 -5.81 15.14
C TYR A 47 18.04 -5.50 14.05
N ASN A 48 18.01 -6.21 12.93
CA ASN A 48 18.95 -6.11 11.82
C ASN A 48 18.40 -5.35 10.60
N SER A 49 17.12 -4.93 10.60
CA SER A 49 16.51 -4.27 9.46
C SER A 49 15.33 -3.37 9.83
N PRO A 50 15.29 -2.12 9.36
CA PRO A 50 14.14 -1.23 9.57
C PRO A 50 12.94 -1.57 8.68
N MET A 51 13.08 -2.52 7.75
CA MET A 51 12.06 -2.84 6.76
C MET A 51 10.77 -3.36 7.38
N GLU A 52 9.64 -2.99 6.77
CA GLU A 52 8.36 -3.67 7.00
C GLU A 52 8.43 -5.12 6.51
N ALA A 53 7.64 -5.97 7.15
CA ALA A 53 7.55 -7.38 6.81
C ALA A 53 6.10 -7.84 6.76
N CYS A 54 5.87 -8.96 6.09
CA CYS A 54 4.58 -9.59 6.06
C CYS A 54 4.66 -11.05 6.52
N VAL A 55 3.58 -11.54 7.11
CA VAL A 55 3.40 -12.95 7.42
C VAL A 55 2.34 -13.52 6.48
N VAL A 56 2.71 -14.53 5.71
CA VAL A 56 1.79 -15.28 4.86
C VAL A 56 1.41 -16.57 5.57
N ILE A 57 0.13 -16.72 5.88
CA ILE A 57 -0.43 -17.92 6.51
C ILE A 57 -1.05 -18.79 5.42
N CYS A 58 -0.59 -20.02 5.31
CA CYS A 58 -1.14 -21.01 4.40
C CYS A 58 -1.81 -22.15 5.16
N ARG A 59 -2.94 -22.64 4.64
CA ARG A 59 -3.70 -23.76 5.19
C ARG A 59 -4.19 -24.65 4.05
N MET A 60 -3.79 -25.93 4.08
CA MET A 60 -4.13 -26.91 3.04
C MET A 60 -5.63 -27.27 2.99
N ASN A 61 -6.32 -27.17 4.11
CA ASN A 61 -7.75 -27.44 4.20
C ASN A 61 -8.45 -26.33 4.98
N LYS A 62 -8.95 -25.33 4.25
CA LYS A 62 -9.66 -24.19 4.84
C LYS A 62 -11.07 -24.60 5.31
N PRO A 63 -11.54 -24.05 6.46
CA PRO A 63 -12.95 -24.11 6.84
C PRO A 63 -13.85 -23.64 5.72
N LYS A 64 -15.08 -24.16 5.65
CA LYS A 64 -15.99 -23.90 4.51
C LYS A 64 -16.23 -22.41 4.29
N GLU A 65 -16.28 -21.65 5.38
CA GLU A 65 -16.56 -20.21 5.43
C GLU A 65 -15.41 -19.38 4.84
N ARG A 66 -14.19 -19.92 4.87
CA ARG A 66 -12.93 -19.28 4.44
C ARG A 66 -12.43 -19.75 3.07
N ARG A 67 -13.12 -20.71 2.44
CA ARG A 67 -12.74 -21.24 1.12
C ARG A 67 -12.86 -20.18 0.05
N ASN A 68 -11.94 -20.24 -0.91
CA ASN A 68 -11.80 -19.30 -2.03
C ASN A 68 -11.65 -17.84 -1.60
N LYS A 69 -11.16 -17.61 -0.39
CA LYS A 69 -10.98 -16.29 0.19
C LYS A 69 -9.61 -16.17 0.85
N VAL A 70 -9.07 -14.97 0.83
CA VAL A 70 -7.85 -14.57 1.52
C VAL A 70 -8.19 -13.40 2.43
N LEU A 71 -7.79 -13.49 3.70
CA LEU A 71 -7.88 -12.37 4.63
C LEU A 71 -6.62 -11.51 4.50
N PHE A 72 -6.80 -10.20 4.33
CA PHE A 72 -5.72 -9.23 4.39
C PHE A 72 -5.85 -8.46 5.71
N ILE A 73 -4.75 -8.36 6.46
CA ILE A 73 -4.69 -7.59 7.71
C ILE A 73 -3.55 -6.58 7.58
N ASN A 74 -3.85 -5.30 7.82
CA ASN A 74 -2.89 -4.20 7.84
C ASN A 74 -2.55 -3.82 9.29
N ALA A 75 -1.59 -4.51 9.89
CA ALA A 75 -1.13 -4.22 11.25
C ALA A 75 0.17 -3.38 11.25
N VAL A 76 0.38 -2.56 10.21
CA VAL A 76 1.56 -1.68 10.09
C VAL A 76 1.64 -0.67 11.25
N ASN A 77 0.49 -0.23 11.75
CA ASN A 77 0.38 0.72 12.86
C ASN A 77 0.28 0.04 14.24
N GLU A 78 0.17 -1.30 14.30
CA GLU A 78 0.05 -2.06 15.55
C GLU A 78 1.43 -2.34 16.16
N VAL A 79 2.22 -1.28 16.37
CA VAL A 79 3.57 -1.39 16.91
C VAL A 79 3.85 -0.29 17.92
N THR A 80 4.51 -0.65 19.02
CA THR A 80 5.01 0.35 19.98
C THR A 80 6.46 0.62 19.66
N ARG A 81 6.81 1.89 19.51
CA ARG A 81 8.19 2.30 19.25
C ARG A 81 8.89 2.66 20.55
N GLU A 82 10.02 2.00 20.80
CA GLU A 82 10.96 2.39 21.84
C GLU A 82 12.33 2.66 21.21
N ARG A 83 12.72 3.94 21.25
CA ARG A 83 13.95 4.44 20.61
C ARG A 83 13.96 4.13 19.10
N ALA A 84 14.89 3.29 18.67
CA ALA A 84 15.11 2.90 17.27
C ALA A 84 14.46 1.56 16.90
N GLN A 85 13.80 0.89 17.85
CA GLN A 85 13.17 -0.41 17.63
C GLN A 85 11.67 -0.33 17.87
N SER A 86 10.92 -1.18 17.19
CA SER A 86 9.50 -1.39 17.39
C SER A 86 9.27 -2.77 18.00
N PHE A 87 8.22 -2.91 18.78
CA PHE A 87 7.77 -4.21 19.31
C PHE A 87 6.25 -4.33 19.27
N LEU A 88 5.79 -5.58 19.23
CA LEU A 88 4.38 -5.94 19.38
C LEU A 88 4.10 -6.13 20.86
N THR A 89 3.18 -5.35 21.42
CA THR A 89 2.65 -5.60 22.77
C THR A 89 1.64 -6.74 22.72
N ASP A 90 1.29 -7.28 23.89
CA ASP A 90 0.23 -8.31 23.98
C ASP A 90 -1.10 -7.79 23.41
N ASP A 91 -1.42 -6.51 23.61
CA ASP A 91 -2.62 -5.87 23.06
C ASP A 91 -2.61 -5.85 21.52
N HIS A 92 -1.48 -5.52 20.89
CA HIS A 92 -1.34 -5.55 19.43
C HIS A 92 -1.49 -6.98 18.89
N ILE A 93 -0.87 -7.95 19.56
CA ILE A 93 -0.96 -9.36 19.16
C ILE A 93 -2.42 -9.83 19.28
N GLN A 94 -3.08 -9.51 20.39
CA GLN A 94 -4.47 -9.88 20.62
C GLN A 94 -5.38 -9.27 19.56
N ARG A 95 -5.18 -8.00 19.21
CA ARG A 95 -5.93 -7.31 18.16
C ARG A 95 -5.81 -8.00 16.80
N ILE A 96 -4.59 -8.37 16.40
CA ILE A 96 -4.32 -9.10 15.16
C ILE A 96 -4.96 -10.50 15.20
N VAL A 97 -4.84 -11.21 16.32
CA VAL A 97 -5.41 -12.54 16.51
C VAL A 97 -6.94 -12.50 16.42
N ASP A 98 -7.57 -11.51 17.05
CA ASP A 98 -9.02 -11.35 17.03
C ASP A 98 -9.53 -11.10 15.62
N ALA A 99 -8.87 -10.24 14.84
CA ALA A 99 -9.22 -10.03 13.43
C ALA A 99 -9.05 -11.30 12.58
N TYR A 100 -7.96 -12.05 12.80
CA TYR A 100 -7.74 -13.32 12.10
C TYR A 100 -8.80 -14.39 12.47
N GLN A 101 -9.26 -14.42 13.72
CA GLN A 101 -10.28 -15.35 14.18
C GLN A 101 -11.66 -14.95 13.63
N ALA A 102 -12.02 -13.67 13.72
CA ALA A 102 -13.26 -13.11 13.22
C ALA A 102 -13.43 -13.34 11.71
N PHE A 103 -12.33 -13.22 10.94
CA PHE A 103 -12.33 -13.41 9.48
C PHE A 103 -13.43 -12.56 8.81
N GLY A 104 -13.44 -11.28 9.14
CA GLY A 104 -14.40 -10.31 8.64
C GLY A 104 -13.71 -9.05 8.13
N ASP A 105 -14.50 -8.21 7.48
CA ASP A 105 -14.06 -6.89 7.06
C ASP A 105 -14.07 -5.94 8.24
N GLU A 106 -13.04 -5.11 8.30
CA GLU A 106 -12.89 -4.05 9.27
C GLU A 106 -12.19 -2.86 8.60
N ASP A 107 -12.89 -1.73 8.53
CA ASP A 107 -12.41 -0.55 7.83
C ASP A 107 -11.03 -0.11 8.34
N GLY A 108 -10.09 0.11 7.42
CA GLY A 108 -8.72 0.49 7.75
C GLY A 108 -7.80 -0.65 8.18
N PHE A 109 -8.33 -1.80 8.62
CA PHE A 109 -7.54 -2.82 9.31
C PHE A 109 -7.56 -4.19 8.63
N ALA A 110 -8.73 -4.70 8.24
CA ALA A 110 -8.88 -6.05 7.72
C ALA A 110 -9.88 -6.13 6.57
N ARG A 111 -9.61 -6.99 5.59
CA ARG A 111 -10.58 -7.27 4.51
C ARG A 111 -10.46 -8.68 4.00
N VAL A 112 -11.60 -9.33 3.80
CA VAL A 112 -11.73 -10.65 3.19
C VAL A 112 -11.98 -10.48 1.71
N VAL A 113 -11.11 -11.06 0.90
CA VAL A 113 -11.13 -10.91 -0.56
C VAL A 113 -11.27 -12.26 -1.21
N GLY A 114 -12.13 -12.36 -2.21
CA GLY A 114 -12.30 -13.58 -3.01
C GLY A 114 -11.10 -13.85 -3.91
N ASN A 115 -10.80 -15.11 -4.16
CA ASN A 115 -9.72 -15.50 -5.07
C ASN A 115 -9.91 -14.97 -6.49
N ASP A 116 -11.16 -14.77 -6.94
CA ASP A 116 -11.46 -14.23 -8.27
C ASP A 116 -11.03 -12.76 -8.39
N GLU A 117 -11.35 -11.91 -7.39
CA GLU A 117 -10.86 -10.51 -7.33
C GLU A 117 -9.33 -10.46 -7.31
N ILE A 118 -8.68 -11.41 -6.63
CA ILE A 118 -7.21 -11.49 -6.58
C ILE A 118 -6.64 -11.86 -7.95
N ARG A 119 -7.28 -12.79 -8.67
CA ARG A 119 -6.85 -13.20 -10.02
C ARG A 119 -7.01 -12.08 -11.04
N GLU A 120 -8.10 -11.32 -10.97
CA GLU A 120 -8.32 -10.13 -11.81
C GLU A 120 -7.21 -9.08 -11.62
N LYS A 121 -6.66 -8.99 -10.41
CA LYS A 121 -5.51 -8.14 -10.06
C LYS A 121 -4.16 -8.84 -10.26
N ALA A 122 -4.07 -9.76 -11.21
CA ALA A 122 -2.85 -10.52 -11.56
C ALA A 122 -2.18 -11.23 -10.36
N SER A 123 -3.00 -11.80 -9.47
CA SER A 123 -2.54 -12.45 -8.23
C SER A 123 -1.64 -11.57 -7.34
N ASN A 124 -1.80 -10.25 -7.41
CA ASN A 124 -1.10 -9.30 -6.56
C ASN A 124 -1.67 -9.34 -5.15
N LEU A 125 -0.85 -9.73 -4.17
CA LEU A 125 -1.24 -9.88 -2.77
C LEU A 125 -0.82 -8.66 -1.92
N SER A 126 -0.57 -7.52 -2.55
CA SER A 126 -0.22 -6.29 -1.83
C SER A 126 -1.39 -5.81 -0.98
N ILE A 127 -1.17 -5.72 0.33
CA ILE A 127 -2.19 -5.34 1.31
C ILE A 127 -2.88 -4.00 0.96
N PRO A 128 -2.17 -2.93 0.53
CA PRO A 128 -2.81 -1.65 0.19
C PRO A 128 -3.82 -1.70 -0.96
N LEU A 129 -3.82 -2.75 -1.79
CA LEU A 129 -4.81 -2.94 -2.86
C LEU A 129 -6.18 -3.39 -2.34
N TYR A 130 -6.24 -3.82 -1.08
CA TYR A 130 -7.42 -4.45 -0.48
C TYR A 130 -7.85 -3.72 0.78
N VAL A 131 -6.90 -3.40 1.66
CA VAL A 131 -7.15 -2.65 2.89
C VAL A 131 -6.64 -1.22 2.68
N ARG A 132 -7.55 -0.27 2.55
CA ARG A 132 -7.19 1.15 2.52
C ARG A 132 -7.04 1.60 3.95
N ALA A 133 -5.85 2.06 4.34
CA ALA A 133 -5.70 2.74 5.61
C ALA A 133 -6.61 3.98 5.61
N GLU A 134 -7.46 4.10 6.62
CA GLU A 134 -8.03 5.39 6.98
C GLU A 134 -6.84 6.30 7.26
N ASN A 135 -6.57 7.27 6.39
CA ASN A 135 -5.55 8.28 6.62
C ASN A 135 -5.96 9.12 7.84
N GLY A 136 -5.67 8.64 9.03
CA GLY A 136 -5.57 9.46 10.24
C GLY A 136 -4.27 10.25 10.15
N ASN A 137 -4.39 11.56 9.97
CA ASN A 137 -3.30 12.53 10.12
C ASN A 137 -2.43 12.21 11.35
N GLY A 138 -1.11 12.05 11.15
CA GLY A 138 -0.18 11.83 12.28
C GLY A 138 1.29 11.73 11.89
N ASN A 139 1.91 12.87 11.57
CA ASN A 139 3.36 13.16 11.63
C ASN A 139 4.29 12.61 10.53
N GLY A 140 4.32 13.35 9.42
CA GLY A 140 5.51 13.56 8.60
C GLY A 140 5.35 14.88 7.86
N ASN A 141 6.09 15.91 8.28
CA ASN A 141 6.03 17.28 7.74
C ASN A 141 6.06 17.30 6.20
N GLY A 142 4.95 17.71 5.60
CA GLY A 142 4.80 17.93 4.18
C GLY A 142 3.33 18.17 3.86
N ALA A 143 2.88 19.42 4.00
CA ALA A 143 1.54 19.84 3.64
C ALA A 143 1.35 19.67 2.12
N THR A 144 0.89 18.49 1.71
CA THR A 144 0.28 18.33 0.39
C THR A 144 -1.21 18.37 0.63
N GLU A 145 -1.78 19.58 0.51
CA GLU A 145 -3.21 19.74 0.29
C GLU A 145 -3.60 18.75 -0.81
N THR A 146 -4.48 17.80 -0.50
CA THR A 146 -5.10 16.97 -1.53
C THR A 146 -6.05 17.88 -2.30
N VAL A 147 -5.47 18.65 -3.22
CA VAL A 147 -6.20 19.52 -4.12
C VAL A 147 -7.15 18.62 -4.90
N SER A 148 -8.45 18.82 -4.73
CA SER A 148 -9.46 18.09 -5.50
C SER A 148 -9.14 18.22 -6.99
N LEU A 149 -9.41 17.18 -7.79
CA LEU A 149 -9.10 17.17 -9.22
C LEU A 149 -9.60 18.44 -9.94
N LYS A 150 -10.75 18.99 -9.49
CA LYS A 150 -11.28 20.26 -9.99
C LYS A 150 -10.41 21.46 -9.66
N GLN A 151 -9.90 21.55 -8.43
CA GLN A 151 -8.98 22.61 -8.02
C GLN A 151 -7.60 22.44 -8.65
N ALA A 152 -7.14 21.21 -8.89
CA ALA A 152 -5.87 20.98 -9.58
C ALA A 152 -5.92 21.48 -11.03
N ILE A 153 -7.04 21.24 -11.72
CA ILE A 153 -7.30 21.77 -13.06
C ILE A 153 -7.38 23.31 -13.02
N ALA A 154 -8.09 23.89 -12.05
CA ALA A 154 -8.22 25.34 -11.92
C ALA A 154 -6.85 26.02 -11.67
N ASN A 155 -6.06 25.50 -10.73
CA ASN A 155 -4.74 26.03 -10.40
C ASN A 155 -3.77 25.92 -11.59
N TRP A 156 -3.84 24.82 -12.35
CA TRP A 156 -3.05 24.66 -13.57
C TRP A 156 -3.45 25.65 -14.67
N GLN A 157 -4.74 25.92 -14.85
CA GLN A 157 -5.23 26.92 -15.80
C GLN A 157 -4.76 28.33 -15.42
N GLU A 158 -4.87 28.70 -14.14
CA GLU A 158 -4.42 30.01 -13.65
C GLU A 158 -2.90 30.19 -13.82
N SER A 159 -2.12 29.18 -13.46
CA SER A 159 -0.66 29.20 -13.65
C SER A 159 -0.25 29.29 -15.13
N SER A 160 -1.02 28.64 -16.03
CA SER A 160 -0.78 28.71 -17.48
C SER A 160 -1.08 30.09 -18.05
N MET A 161 -2.07 30.81 -17.51
CA MET A 161 -2.38 32.17 -17.91
C MET A 161 -1.31 33.15 -17.45
N ALA A 162 -0.86 33.05 -16.20
CA ALA A 162 0.22 33.87 -15.67
C ALA A 162 1.54 33.69 -16.45
N LEU A 163 1.85 32.45 -16.87
CA LEU A 163 3.01 32.18 -17.72
C LEU A 163 2.91 32.86 -19.09
N ARG A 164 1.73 32.86 -19.71
CA ARG A 164 1.52 33.51 -21.02
C ARG A 164 1.72 35.01 -20.93
N GLU A 165 1.14 35.64 -19.91
CA GLU A 165 1.30 37.08 -19.67
C GLU A 165 2.78 37.45 -19.43
N SER A 166 3.50 36.64 -18.66
CA SER A 166 4.95 36.81 -18.49
C SER A 166 5.73 36.60 -19.79
N MET A 167 5.34 35.66 -20.65
CA MET A 167 6.00 35.42 -21.93
C MET A 167 5.77 36.58 -22.90
N ASP A 168 4.55 37.11 -22.95
CA ASP A 168 4.20 38.25 -23.81
C ASP A 168 5.03 39.49 -23.43
N GLY A 169 5.15 39.79 -22.13
CA GLY A 169 6.02 40.88 -21.67
C GLY A 169 7.51 40.66 -21.97
N LEU A 170 7.97 39.40 -21.97
CA LEU A 170 9.35 39.07 -22.34
C LEU A 170 9.59 39.28 -23.84
N PHE A 171 8.61 38.92 -24.68
CA PHE A 171 8.69 39.16 -26.12
C PHE A 171 8.65 40.65 -26.45
N GLU A 172 7.85 41.45 -25.76
CA GLU A 172 7.81 42.91 -25.91
C GLU A 172 9.17 43.55 -25.59
N VAL A 173 9.79 43.17 -24.47
CA VAL A 173 11.14 43.62 -24.09
C VAL A 173 12.21 43.18 -25.10
N LEU A 174 12.09 41.97 -25.66
CA LEU A 174 13.02 41.46 -26.68
C LEU A 174 12.84 42.15 -28.04
N GLU A 175 11.62 42.56 -28.40
CA GLU A 175 11.36 43.37 -29.60
C GLU A 175 11.92 44.79 -29.44
N ASP A 176 11.72 45.42 -28.29
CA ASP A 176 12.29 46.75 -27.98
C ASP A 176 13.83 46.72 -27.99
N ALA A 177 14.44 45.68 -27.43
CA ALA A 177 15.90 45.49 -27.46
C ALA A 177 16.43 45.27 -28.89
N ARG A 178 15.64 44.64 -29.77
CA ARG A 178 15.97 44.43 -31.19
C ARG A 178 15.84 45.72 -32.01
N VAL A 179 14.87 46.59 -31.70
CA VAL A 179 14.71 47.91 -32.34
C VAL A 179 15.86 48.86 -31.93
N MET A 180 16.29 48.82 -30.67
CA MET A 180 17.42 49.64 -30.17
C MET A 180 18.80 49.16 -30.63
N GLY A 181 18.94 47.90 -31.04
CA GLY A 181 20.20 47.33 -31.56
C GLY A 181 20.41 47.51 -33.08
N GLY A 182 19.39 47.94 -33.83
CA GLY A 182 19.43 48.09 -35.28
C GLY A 182 19.86 49.48 -35.80
N GLY A 183 20.17 50.41 -34.90
CA GLY A 183 20.62 51.77 -35.24
C GLY A 183 22.14 51.94 -35.15
N LYS A 184 22.88 51.36 -36.09
CA LYS A 184 24.24 51.79 -36.47
C LYS A 184 24.44 51.63 -37.96
#